data_AF-B3T508-F1
#
_entry.id   AF-B3T508-F1
#
_cell.length_a   1.000
_cell.length_b   1.000
_cell.length_c   1.000
_cell.angle_alpha   90.00
_cell.angle_beta   90.00
_cell.angle_gamma   90.00
#
_symmetry.space_group_name_H-M   'P 1'
#
loop_
_entity.id
_entity.type
_entity.pdbx_description
1 polymer ?
#
loop_
_entity_poly.entity_id
_entity_poly.type
_entity_poly.pdbx_seq_one_letter_code
_entity_poly.pdbx_strand_id
1 'polypeptide(L)'
;MEERININVSAPNYEKSSNGISSILRRLEEMVREEDGFVITDSEFAFGWHFYIVSVNKVLAEKLADQVGESFQKLKGKGLEKKFLTWFSQQIQEKNIKAKLAIKEEMESSKYGIF
;
A
#
# COMPACT_ATOMS: atom_id res chain seq x y z
N MET A 1 20.56 -1.69 -2.18
CA MET A 1 19.17 -2.05 -2.53
C MET A 1 18.28 -1.24 -1.61
N GLU A 2 17.35 -0.46 -2.15
CA GLU A 2 16.42 0.32 -1.31
C GLU A 2 15.45 -0.65 -0.60
N GLU A 3 15.20 -0.41 0.69
CA GLU A 3 14.19 -1.17 1.44
C GLU A 3 12.79 -0.86 0.88
N ARG A 4 11.97 -1.89 0.70
CA ARG A 4 10.62 -1.76 0.11
C ARG A 4 9.55 -2.40 0.99
N ILE A 5 8.41 -1.72 1.07
CA ILE A 5 7.18 -2.20 1.68
C ILE A 5 6.39 -2.92 0.60
N ASN A 6 6.23 -4.24 0.75
CA ASN A 6 5.46 -5.06 -0.20
C ASN A 6 4.03 -5.26 0.32
N ILE A 7 3.07 -4.73 -0.43
CA ILE A 7 1.65 -4.72 -0.09
C ILE A 7 0.93 -5.63 -1.09
N ASN A 8 0.32 -6.68 -0.56
CA ASN A 8 -0.57 -7.54 -1.32
C ASN A 8 -1.91 -6.84 -1.50
N VAL A 9 -2.41 -6.88 -2.73
CA VAL A 9 -3.70 -6.31 -3.12
C VAL A 9 -4.60 -7.42 -3.61
N SER A 10 -5.85 -7.41 -3.15
CA SER A 10 -6.91 -8.27 -3.66
C SER A 10 -8.08 -7.42 -4.13
N ALA A 11 -8.46 -7.52 -5.41
CA ALA A 11 -9.49 -6.67 -6.01
C ALA A 11 -10.33 -7.44 -7.05
N PRO A 12 -11.61 -7.08 -7.27
CA PRO A 12 -12.45 -7.73 -8.28
C PRO A 12 -12.15 -7.25 -9.71
N ASN A 13 -11.39 -6.18 -9.88
CA ASN A 13 -11.01 -5.64 -11.19
C ASN A 13 -9.59 -5.06 -11.10
N TYR A 14 -8.63 -5.67 -11.79
CA TYR A 14 -7.24 -5.25 -11.77
C TYR A 14 -7.07 -3.84 -12.32
N GLU A 15 -7.44 -3.58 -13.57
CA GLU A 15 -7.22 -2.28 -14.23
C GLU A 15 -7.75 -1.10 -13.42
N LYS A 16 -8.98 -1.21 -12.92
CA LYS A 16 -9.60 -0.13 -12.12
C LYS A 16 -8.87 0.08 -10.80
N SER A 17 -8.47 -1.01 -10.13
CA SER A 17 -7.80 -0.91 -8.82
C SER A 17 -6.35 -0.45 -8.96
N SER A 18 -5.59 -1.00 -9.92
CA SER A 18 -4.20 -0.63 -10.17
C SER A 18 -4.06 0.81 -10.66
N ASN A 19 -4.94 1.28 -11.56
CA ASN A 19 -4.96 2.68 -11.98
C ASN A 19 -5.30 3.64 -10.83
N GLY A 20 -6.28 3.28 -10.00
CA GLY A 20 -6.65 4.06 -8.82
C GLY A 20 -5.52 4.15 -7.79
N ILE A 21 -4.88 3.02 -7.51
CA ILE A 21 -3.71 2.94 -6.62
C ILE A 21 -2.53 3.71 -7.18
N SER A 22 -2.21 3.55 -8.46
CA SER A 22 -1.16 4.30 -9.13
C SER A 22 -1.41 5.81 -9.03
N SER A 23 -2.66 6.25 -9.20
CA SER A 23 -3.02 7.66 -9.02
C SER A 23 -2.83 8.17 -7.59
N ILE A 24 -3.06 7.35 -6.56
CA ILE A 24 -2.78 7.73 -5.16
C ILE A 24 -1.28 7.88 -4.96
N LEU A 25 -0.50 6.89 -5.38
CA LEU A 25 0.94 6.85 -5.13
C LEU A 25 1.71 7.89 -5.94
N ARG A 26 1.28 8.20 -7.17
CA ARG A 26 1.83 9.33 -7.94
C ARG A 26 1.61 10.68 -7.28
N ARG A 27 0.43 10.90 -6.69
CA ARG A 27 0.18 12.12 -5.91
C ARG A 27 1.06 12.21 -4.67
N LEU A 28 1.36 11.05 -4.06
CA LEU A 28 2.30 10.99 -2.95
C LEU A 28 3.72 11.36 -3.41
N GLU A 29 4.21 10.75 -4.49
CA GLU A 29 5.49 11.08 -5.14
C GLU A 29 5.60 12.60 -5.40
N GLU A 30 4.58 13.19 -6.03
CA GLU A 30 4.50 14.64 -6.28
C GLU A 30 4.58 15.46 -4.97
N MET A 31 3.86 15.03 -3.93
CA MET A 31 3.80 15.73 -2.64
C MET A 31 5.16 15.76 -1.93
N VAL A 32 5.97 14.70 -2.07
CA VAL A 32 7.26 14.57 -1.37
C VAL A 32 8.48 14.74 -2.28
N ARG A 33 8.25 15.12 -3.54
CA ARG A 33 9.28 15.29 -4.58
C ARG A 33 10.17 14.06 -4.73
N GLU A 34 9.52 12.91 -4.89
CA GLU A 34 10.14 11.63 -5.23
C GLU A 34 9.66 11.15 -6.60
N GLU A 35 10.46 10.31 -7.25
CA GLU A 35 10.13 9.66 -8.53
C GLU A 35 10.44 8.17 -8.43
N ASP A 36 9.77 7.34 -9.23
CA ASP A 36 9.93 5.87 -9.25
C ASP A 36 9.83 5.20 -7.86
N GLY A 37 9.04 5.79 -6.97
CA GLY A 37 8.87 5.39 -5.58
C GLY A 37 8.01 4.14 -5.39
N PHE A 38 7.36 3.63 -6.43
CA PHE A 38 6.59 2.40 -6.36
C PHE A 38 6.56 1.63 -7.69
N VAL A 39 6.27 0.33 -7.58
CA VAL A 39 6.05 -0.58 -8.72
C VAL A 39 4.79 -1.40 -8.44
N ILE A 40 3.97 -1.60 -9.47
CA ILE A 40 2.80 -2.49 -9.44
C ILE A 40 3.10 -3.67 -10.36
N THR A 41 2.93 -4.87 -9.83
CA THR A 41 3.11 -6.12 -10.59
C THR A 41 1.85 -6.48 -11.37
N ASP A 42 2.00 -7.34 -12.38
CA ASP A 42 0.87 -7.93 -13.08
C ASP A 42 -0.03 -8.73 -12.14
N SER A 43 -1.32 -8.82 -12.48
CA SER A 43 -2.27 -9.58 -11.67
C SER A 43 -2.27 -11.06 -11.96
N GLU A 44 -2.36 -11.86 -10.90
CA GLU A 44 -2.81 -13.24 -10.95
C GLU A 44 -4.32 -13.30 -10.69
N PHE A 45 -5.09 -13.96 -11.57
CA PHE A 45 -6.54 -14.08 -11.43
C PHE A 45 -6.94 -15.46 -10.88
N ALA A 46 -7.63 -15.48 -9.75
CA ALA A 46 -8.14 -16.69 -9.12
C ALA A 46 -9.42 -16.44 -8.34
N PHE A 47 -10.36 -17.39 -8.37
CA PHE A 47 -11.61 -17.35 -7.59
C PHE A 47 -12.44 -16.07 -7.77
N GLY A 48 -12.41 -15.44 -8.94
CA GLY A 48 -13.12 -14.18 -9.20
C GLY A 48 -12.42 -12.92 -8.66
N TRP A 49 -11.17 -13.04 -8.20
CA TRP A 49 -10.35 -11.95 -7.70
C TRP A 49 -9.04 -11.84 -8.48
N HIS A 50 -8.53 -10.63 -8.54
CA HIS A 50 -7.18 -10.32 -8.98
C HIS A 50 -6.29 -10.11 -7.74
N PHE A 51 -5.13 -10.76 -7.76
CA PHE A 51 -4.09 -10.66 -6.74
C PHE A 51 -2.84 -10.07 -7.36
N TYR A 52 -2.27 -9.04 -6.75
CA TYR A 52 -1.04 -8.41 -7.21
C TYR A 52 -0.32 -7.73 -6.06
N ILE A 53 0.95 -7.40 -6.28
CA ILE A 53 1.81 -6.72 -5.31
C ILE A 53 2.02 -5.28 -5.75
N VAL A 54 1.87 -4.38 -4.79
CA VAL A 54 2.34 -3.00 -4.86
C VAL A 54 3.56 -2.90 -3.97
N SER A 55 4.72 -2.66 -4.58
CA SER A 55 5.99 -2.51 -3.87
C SER A 55 6.34 -1.04 -3.78
N VAL A 56 6.44 -0.50 -2.57
CA VAL A 56 6.69 0.93 -2.31
C VAL A 56 8.05 1.11 -1.66
N ASN A 57 8.85 2.05 -2.14
CA ASN A 57 10.10 2.42 -1.49
C ASN A 57 9.84 2.95 -0.08
N LYS A 58 10.59 2.45 0.90
CA LYS A 58 10.40 2.84 2.30
C LYS A 58 10.62 4.34 2.52
N VAL A 59 11.54 4.95 1.77
CA VAL A 59 11.77 6.40 1.72
C VAL A 59 10.49 7.18 1.40
N LEU A 60 9.63 6.67 0.52
CA LEU A 60 8.36 7.33 0.18
C LEU A 60 7.42 7.38 1.40
N ALA A 61 7.39 6.31 2.19
CA ALA A 61 6.60 6.24 3.42
C ALA A 61 7.21 7.11 4.54
N GLU A 62 8.53 7.17 4.66
CA GLU A 62 9.24 8.06 5.61
C GLU A 62 8.92 9.52 5.32
N LYS A 63 9.07 9.93 4.06
CA LYS A 63 8.76 11.30 3.63
C LYS A 63 7.28 11.66 3.79
N LEU A 64 6.37 10.71 3.59
CA LEU A 64 4.96 10.90 3.94
C LEU A 64 4.81 11.20 5.43
N ALA A 65 5.45 10.40 6.28
CA ALA A 65 5.37 10.55 7.73
C ALA A 65 5.89 11.92 8.18
N ASP A 66 6.96 12.41 7.56
CA ASP A 66 7.52 13.74 7.83
C ASP A 66 6.58 14.85 7.35
N GLN A 67 6.03 14.73 6.14
CA GLN A 67 5.13 15.72 5.54
C GLN A 67 3.80 15.85 6.29
N VAL A 68 3.24 14.73 6.76
CA VAL A 68 1.97 14.69 7.51
C VAL A 68 2.18 14.92 9.01
N GLY A 69 3.37 14.61 9.53
CA GLY A 69 3.78 14.90 10.90
C GLY A 69 2.95 14.17 11.96
N GLU A 70 2.48 14.92 12.96
CA GLU A 70 1.81 14.35 14.15
C GLU A 70 0.55 13.53 13.79
N SER A 71 -0.18 13.93 12.75
CA SER A 71 -1.36 13.21 12.26
C SER A 71 -1.00 11.79 11.79
N PHE A 72 0.18 11.62 11.18
CA PHE A 72 0.67 10.30 10.79
C PHE A 72 0.97 9.46 12.02
N GLN A 73 1.55 10.06 13.06
CA GLN A 73 1.87 9.35 14.30
C GLN A 73 0.62 8.86 15.04
N LYS A 74 -0.52 9.50 14.85
CA LYS A 74 -1.82 9.10 15.43
C LYS A 74 -2.52 7.98 14.64
N LEU A 75 -2.02 7.61 13.46
CA LEU A 75 -2.58 6.50 12.69
C LEU A 75 -2.43 5.17 13.44
N LYS A 76 -3.39 4.27 13.24
CA LYS A 76 -3.35 2.91 13.78
C LYS A 76 -2.16 2.14 13.19
N GLY A 77 -1.65 1.18 13.97
CA GLY A 77 -0.51 0.36 13.58
C GLY A 77 0.80 0.75 14.27
N LYS A 78 1.64 -0.25 14.53
CA LYS A 78 2.98 -0.07 15.12
C LYS A 78 4.02 -0.03 14.02
N GLY A 79 4.88 0.99 14.03
CA GLY A 79 5.93 1.18 13.03
C GLY A 79 5.45 1.94 11.78
N LEU A 80 6.40 2.27 10.92
CA LEU A 80 6.18 3.06 9.72
C LEU A 80 5.25 2.33 8.74
N GLU A 81 5.53 1.05 8.50
CA GLU A 81 4.90 0.23 7.47
C GLU A 81 3.41 0.04 7.76
N LYS A 82 3.04 -0.27 9.01
CA LYS A 82 1.63 -0.45 9.40
C LYS A 82 0.84 0.87 9.40
N LYS A 83 1.48 1.98 9.77
CA LYS A 83 0.87 3.31 9.69
C LYS A 83 0.69 3.74 8.24
N PHE A 84 1.68 3.48 7.38
CA PHE A 84 1.58 3.68 5.95
C PHE A 84 0.44 2.85 5.34
N LEU A 85 0.32 1.56 5.67
CA LEU A 85 -0.79 0.72 5.22
C LEU A 85 -2.14 1.28 5.67
N THR A 86 -2.23 1.80 6.90
CA THR A 86 -3.45 2.44 7.42
C THR A 86 -3.81 3.69 6.64
N TRP A 87 -2.85 4.60 6.43
CA TRP A 87 -3.04 5.78 5.59
C TRP A 87 -3.47 5.40 4.17
N PHE A 88 -2.78 4.43 3.57
CA PHE A 88 -3.03 4.02 2.19
C PHE A 88 -4.42 3.38 2.04
N SER A 89 -4.85 2.59 3.03
CA SER A 89 -6.20 2.03 3.09
C SER A 89 -7.27 3.14 3.18
N GLN A 90 -7.02 4.20 3.94
CA GLN A 90 -7.91 5.37 4.00
C GLN A 90 -8.01 6.06 2.64
N GLN A 91 -6.90 6.26 1.92
CA GLN A 91 -6.90 6.85 0.57
C GLN A 91 -7.67 6.00 -0.45
N ILE A 92 -7.54 4.67 -0.37
CA ILE A 92 -8.33 3.74 -1.19
C ILE A 92 -9.83 3.86 -0.91
N GLN A 93 -10.21 3.96 0.37
CA GLN A 93 -11.60 4.16 0.78
C GLN A 93 -12.17 5.50 0.31
N GLU A 94 -11.42 6.60 0.48
CA GLU A 94 -11.81 7.94 0.03
C GLU A 94 -12.04 8.01 -1.49
N LYS A 95 -11.24 7.29 -2.28
CA LYS A 95 -11.43 7.17 -3.74
C LYS A 95 -12.42 6.09 -4.17
N ASN A 96 -13.06 5.40 -3.23
CA ASN A 96 -14.00 4.31 -3.49
C ASN A 96 -13.41 3.20 -4.40
N ILE A 97 -12.11 2.91 -4.20
CA ILE A 97 -11.42 1.83 -4.90
C ILE A 97 -11.75 0.52 -4.17
N LYS A 98 -12.34 -0.44 -4.90
CA LYS A 98 -12.66 -1.76 -4.35
C LYS A 98 -11.41 -2.63 -4.30
N ALA A 99 -10.62 -2.51 -3.25
CA ALA A 99 -9.42 -3.33 -3.03
C ALA A 99 -9.20 -3.59 -1.54
N LYS A 100 -8.63 -4.75 -1.21
CA LYS A 100 -8.13 -5.09 0.13
C LYS A 100 -6.60 -5.05 0.11
N LEU A 101 -5.99 -4.48 1.14
CA LEU A 101 -4.54 -4.38 1.30
C LEU A 101 -4.05 -5.18 2.51
N ALA A 102 -2.88 -5.81 2.38
CA ALA A 102 -2.18 -6.46 3.49
C ALA A 102 -0.65 -6.40 3.28
N ILE A 103 0.13 -6.22 4.34
CA ILE A 103 1.61 -6.33 4.24
C ILE A 103 1.99 -7.81 4.20
N LYS A 104 2.94 -8.17 3.33
CA LYS A 104 3.36 -9.57 3.09
C LYS A 104 3.67 -10.36 4.36
N GLU A 105 4.33 -9.75 5.35
CA GLU A 105 4.67 -10.40 6.63
C GLU A 105 3.45 -10.90 7.42
N GLU A 106 2.29 -10.25 7.29
CA GLU A 106 1.06 -10.65 7.98
C GLU A 106 0.43 -11.91 7.36
N MET A 107 0.64 -12.14 6.05
CA MET A 107 0.12 -13.32 5.37
C MET A 107 0.89 -14.60 5.73
N GLU A 108 2.19 -14.49 6.00
CA GLU A 108 2.99 -15.63 6.47
C GLU A 108 2.63 -15.99 7.93
N SER A 109 2.46 -15.00 8.81
CA SER A 109 1.99 -15.21 10.19
C SER A 109 0.59 -15.85 10.26
N SER A 110 -0.34 -15.41 9.40
CA SER A 110 -1.71 -15.94 9.34
C SER A 110 -1.76 -17.40 8.87
N LYS A 111 -0.80 -17.82 8.03
CA LYS A 111 -0.67 -19.21 7.57
C LYS A 111 -0.36 -20.19 8.71
N TYR A 112 0.23 -19.70 9.80
CA TYR A 112 0.62 -20.51 10.96
C TYR A 112 -0.29 -20.34 12.19
N GLY A 113 -1.36 -19.55 12.11
CA GLY A 113 -2.42 -19.51 13.13
C GLY A 113 -1.95 -19.15 14.53
N ILE A 114 -0.97 -18.24 14.68
CA ILE A 114 -0.54 -17.77 15.99
C ILE A 114 -1.25 -16.44 16.30
N PHE A 115 -2.35 -16.52 17.04
CA PHE A 115 -2.99 -15.41 17.74
C PHE A 115 -2.77 -15.55 19.24
#